data_AF-A0A8X6PQ44-F1
#
_entry.id   AF-A0A8X6PQ44-F1
#
_cell.length_a   1.000
_cell.length_b   1.000
_cell.length_c   1.000
_cell.angle_alpha   90.00
_cell.angle_beta   90.00
_cell.angle_gamma   90.00
#
_symmetry.space_group_name_H-M   'P 1'
#
loop_
_entity.id
_entity.type
_entity.pdbx_description
1 polymer ?
#
loop_
_entity_poly.entity_id
_entity_poly.type
_entity_poly.pdbx_seq_one_letter_code
_entity_poly.pdbx_strand_id
1 'polypeptide(L)'
;ASSCHELDFPCNNGDCIEAELWCDSHEDCSDGSDEAYCKKITIFNKNPNKCSNDFFKCGDGPCIPLKGRCDGYKSCDDNSDEKNCMY
;
A
#
# COMPACT_ATOMS: atom_id res chain seq x y z
N ALA A 1 8.45 -15.37 26.45
CA ALA A 1 8.61 -14.58 25.22
C ALA A 1 7.24 -13.97 24.95
N SER A 2 7.04 -12.74 25.39
CA SER A 2 5.77 -12.04 25.19
C SER A 2 5.78 -11.52 23.76
N SER A 3 5.37 -12.37 22.84
CA SER A 3 4.99 -11.94 21.49
C SER A 3 3.86 -10.95 21.67
N CYS A 4 3.91 -9.79 20.99
CA CYS A 4 2.83 -8.82 20.96
C CYS A 4 1.47 -9.53 20.79
N HIS A 5 0.40 -8.96 21.35
CA HIS A 5 -0.93 -9.55 21.22
C HIS A 5 -1.27 -9.75 19.73
N GLU A 6 -2.20 -10.66 19.40
CA GLU A 6 -2.46 -11.10 18.02
C GLU A 6 -2.75 -9.95 17.03
N LEU A 7 -3.13 -8.77 17.55
CA LEU A 7 -3.47 -7.57 16.80
C LEU A 7 -2.51 -6.39 17.02
N ASP A 8 -1.48 -6.56 17.83
CA ASP A 8 -0.52 -5.51 18.15
C ASP A 8 0.68 -5.58 17.22
N PHE A 9 1.18 -4.42 16.80
CA PHE A 9 2.38 -4.30 16.00
C PHE A 9 3.61 -4.01 16.86
N PRO A 10 4.71 -4.75 16.67
CA PRO A 10 5.95 -4.52 17.39
C PRO A 10 6.70 -3.29 16.87
N CYS A 11 6.91 -2.32 17.75
CA CYS A 11 7.88 -1.25 17.59
C CYS A 11 9.30 -1.81 17.50
N ASN A 12 10.22 -1.07 16.89
CA ASN A 12 11.61 -1.49 16.77
C ASN A 12 12.36 -1.49 18.12
N ASN A 13 11.88 -0.71 19.10
CA ASN A 13 12.35 -0.76 20.48
C ASN A 13 11.86 -1.98 21.28
N GLY A 14 10.96 -2.79 20.71
CA GLY A 14 10.37 -3.96 21.37
C GLY A 14 9.07 -3.68 22.13
N ASP A 15 8.60 -2.44 22.12
CA ASP A 15 7.24 -2.07 22.51
C ASP A 15 6.23 -2.62 21.51
N CYS A 16 4.96 -2.71 21.91
CA CYS A 16 3.87 -3.13 21.04
C CYS A 16 2.77 -2.07 21.10
N ILE A 17 2.28 -1.63 19.95
CA ILE A 17 1.15 -0.70 19.83
C ILE A 17 0.03 -1.35 19.03
N GLU A 18 -1.20 -0.84 19.15
CA GLU A 18 -2.33 -1.35 18.39
C GLU A 18 -2.13 -1.12 16.88
N ALA A 19 -2.67 -2.02 16.05
CA ALA A 19 -2.59 -1.90 14.59
C ALA A 19 -3.14 -0.58 14.04
N GLU A 20 -4.11 0.02 14.73
CA GLU A 20 -4.70 1.31 14.35
C GLU A 20 -3.79 2.51 14.62
N LEU A 21 -2.84 2.37 15.53
CA LEU A 21 -1.85 3.40 15.88
C LEU A 21 -0.61 3.34 14.97
N TRP A 22 -0.48 2.28 14.19
CA TRP A 22 0.61 2.20 13.22
C TRP A 22 0.31 3.10 12.04
N CYS A 23 1.20 4.04 11.70
CA CYS A 23 1.00 4.99 10.59
C CYS A 23 -0.16 6.00 10.79
N ASP A 24 -0.56 6.31 12.01
CA ASP A 24 -1.66 7.26 12.27
C ASP A 24 -1.22 8.74 12.24
N SER A 25 0.02 9.04 11.84
CA SER A 25 0.62 10.39 11.93
C SER A 25 0.86 10.87 13.36
N HIS A 26 0.86 9.94 14.32
CA HIS A 26 1.21 10.18 15.71
C HIS A 26 2.38 9.27 16.10
N GLU A 27 3.30 9.77 16.93
CA GLU A 27 4.41 8.95 17.43
C GLU A 27 3.91 8.13 18.63
N ASP A 28 3.37 6.95 18.36
CA ASP A 28 2.88 6.02 19.38
C ASP A 28 3.98 5.08 19.87
N CYS A 29 4.94 4.72 19.02
CA CYS A 29 6.16 4.08 19.51
C CYS A 29 7.04 5.11 20.22
N SER A 30 7.64 4.71 21.35
CA SER A 30 8.61 5.56 22.07
C SER A 30 9.86 5.90 21.23
N ASP A 31 10.13 5.12 20.19
CA ASP A 31 11.19 5.37 19.21
C ASP A 31 10.68 5.94 17.87
N GLY A 32 9.38 6.26 17.76
CA GLY A 32 8.72 6.78 16.56
C GLY A 32 8.76 5.82 15.37
N SER A 33 9.02 4.53 15.61
CA SER A 33 9.21 3.54 14.54
C SER A 33 7.93 3.24 13.75
N ASP A 34 6.78 3.35 14.38
CA ASP A 34 5.46 3.31 13.75
C ASP A 34 5.32 4.30 12.59
N GLU A 35 5.75 5.54 12.79
CA GLU A 35 5.70 6.60 11.76
C GLU A 35 6.92 6.59 10.83
N ALA A 36 8.10 6.28 11.36
CA ALA A 36 9.34 6.29 10.58
C ALA A 36 9.35 5.22 9.47
N TYR A 37 8.70 4.07 9.70
CA TYR A 37 8.61 2.98 8.72
C TYR A 37 7.31 2.97 7.93
N CYS A 38 6.53 4.06 7.99
CA CYS A 38 5.21 4.11 7.39
C CYS A 38 5.20 3.96 5.86
N LYS A 39 6.32 4.28 5.20
CA LYS A 39 6.50 4.08 3.74
C LYS A 39 6.49 2.61 3.31
N LYS A 40 6.56 1.64 4.25
CA LYS A 40 6.40 0.20 3.96
C LYS A 40 5.00 -0.33 4.29
N ILE A 41 4.10 0.47 4.87
CA ILE A 41 2.78 0.00 5.37
C ILE A 41 1.62 0.45 4.48
N THR A 42 1.88 1.07 3.33
CA THR A 42 0.91 0.99 2.20
C THR A 42 0.79 -0.43 1.62
N ILE A 43 1.48 -1.41 2.22
CA ILE A 43 1.64 -2.78 1.74
C ILE A 43 0.90 -3.83 2.58
N PHE A 44 0.41 -3.54 3.78
CA PHE A 44 -0.35 -4.57 4.53
C PHE A 44 -1.76 -4.82 3.96
N ASN A 45 -2.17 -4.07 2.94
CA ASN A 45 -3.25 -4.47 2.02
C ASN A 45 -2.93 -4.33 0.53
N LYS A 46 -1.65 -4.18 0.15
CA LYS A 46 -1.28 -4.17 -1.27
C LYS A 46 0.21 -4.36 -1.49
N ASN A 47 0.62 -5.61 -1.66
CA ASN A 47 1.89 -5.99 -2.26
C ASN A 47 2.34 -4.97 -3.34
N PRO A 48 3.49 -4.28 -3.21
CA PRO A 48 3.92 -3.24 -4.17
C PRO A 48 4.27 -3.85 -5.54
N ASN A 49 4.34 -5.19 -5.60
CA ASN A 49 4.55 -5.96 -6.83
C ASN A 49 3.27 -6.59 -7.40
N LYS A 50 2.12 -6.44 -6.73
CA LYS A 50 0.80 -6.76 -7.30
C LYS A 50 -0.06 -5.52 -7.15
N CYS A 51 -0.30 -4.84 -8.26
CA CYS A 51 -1.52 -4.04 -8.35
C CYS A 51 -2.66 -4.91 -7.80
N SER A 52 -3.41 -4.39 -6.84
CA SER A 52 -4.52 -5.14 -6.25
C SER A 52 -5.51 -5.57 -7.32
N ASN A 53 -6.40 -6.50 -6.98
CA ASN A 53 -7.44 -6.95 -7.91
C ASN A 53 -8.27 -5.79 -8.48
N ASP A 54 -8.33 -4.63 -7.81
CA ASP A 54 -9.04 -3.44 -8.29
C ASP A 54 -8.17 -2.49 -9.15
N PHE A 55 -6.92 -2.83 -9.46
CA PHE A 55 -5.95 -1.96 -10.13
C PHE A 55 -5.32 -2.64 -11.35
N PHE A 56 -5.22 -1.92 -12.47
CA PHE A 56 -4.52 -2.32 -13.67
C PHE A 56 -3.06 -1.88 -13.62
N LYS A 57 -2.15 -2.79 -14.02
CA LYS A 57 -0.73 -2.47 -14.16
C LYS A 57 -0.46 -1.93 -15.56
N CYS A 58 0.01 -0.70 -15.64
CA CYS A 58 0.54 -0.12 -16.87
C CYS A 58 1.75 -0.90 -17.39
N GLY A 59 1.99 -0.87 -18.70
CA GLY A 59 3.19 -1.47 -19.29
C GLY A 59 4.48 -0.87 -18.74
N ASP A 60 4.45 0.42 -18.39
CA ASP A 60 5.55 1.18 -17.78
C ASP A 60 5.79 0.85 -16.29
N GLY A 61 4.90 0.08 -15.65
CA GLY A 61 5.00 -0.30 -14.25
C GLY A 61 4.02 0.33 -13.25
N PRO A 62 3.50 1.57 -13.41
CA PRO A 62 2.57 2.14 -12.43
C PRO A 62 1.23 1.38 -12.41
N CYS A 63 0.55 1.42 -11.27
CA CYS A 63 -0.80 0.86 -11.10
C CYS A 63 -1.84 1.98 -11.16
N ILE A 64 -2.83 1.83 -12.03
CA ILE A 64 -4.01 2.70 -12.10
C ILE A 64 -5.24 1.92 -11.63
N PRO A 65 -6.33 2.57 -11.19
CA PRO A 65 -7.59 1.87 -10.92
C PRO A 65 -8.10 1.15 -12.17
N LEU A 66 -8.71 -0.04 -12.02
CA LEU A 66 -9.29 -0.80 -13.13
C LEU A 66 -10.33 -0.01 -13.92
N LYS A 67 -11.02 0.93 -13.26
CA LYS A 67 -11.97 1.84 -13.88
C LYS A 67 -11.32 2.80 -14.89
N GLY A 68 -10.03 3.07 -14.76
CA GLY A 68 -9.25 3.87 -15.72
C GLY A 68 -8.63 3.02 -16.83
N ARG A 69 -9.07 1.77 -17.02
CA ARG A 69 -8.68 0.93 -18.15
C ARG A 69 -9.82 0.95 -19.17
N CYS A 70 -9.51 1.28 -20.42
CA CYS A 70 -10.49 1.39 -21.50
C CYS A 70 -11.58 2.43 -21.22
N ASP A 71 -11.23 3.53 -20.55
CA ASP A 71 -12.18 4.58 -20.18
C ASP A 71 -12.18 5.77 -21.14
N GLY A 72 -11.35 5.71 -22.19
CA GLY A 72 -11.19 6.78 -23.18
C GLY A 72 -10.19 7.85 -22.76
N TYR A 73 -9.54 7.71 -21.60
CA TYR A 73 -8.59 8.66 -21.06
C TYR A 73 -7.22 8.02 -20.84
N LYS A 74 -6.15 8.78 -21.10
CA LYS A 74 -4.79 8.32 -20.85
C LYS A 74 -4.46 8.39 -19.36
N SER A 75 -4.64 7.28 -18.68
CA SER A 75 -4.27 7.04 -17.28
C SER A 75 -2.84 6.49 -17.13
N CYS A 76 -2.34 5.69 -18.08
CA CYS A 76 -0.93 5.26 -18.10
C CYS A 76 -0.04 6.17 -18.97
N ASP A 77 1.22 6.36 -18.58
CA ASP A 77 2.18 7.16 -19.38
C ASP A 77 2.49 6.52 -20.74
N ASP A 78 2.63 5.19 -20.80
CA ASP A 78 2.72 4.42 -22.05
C ASP A 78 1.37 4.26 -22.79
N ASN A 79 0.27 4.77 -22.21
CA ASN A 79 -1.09 4.59 -22.72
C ASN A 79 -1.52 3.11 -22.83
N SER A 80 -0.91 2.22 -22.04
CA SER A 80 -1.22 0.78 -22.07
C SER A 80 -2.63 0.45 -21.55
N ASP A 81 -3.22 1.36 -20.79
CA ASP A 81 -4.59 1.31 -20.28
C ASP A 81 -5.66 1.36 -21.38
N GLU A 82 -5.36 2.06 -22.47
CA GLU A 82 -6.26 2.23 -23.62
C GLU A 82 -5.91 1.29 -24.79
N LYS A 83 -4.92 0.42 -24.62
CA LYS A 83 -4.51 -0.58 -25.63
C LYS A 83 -5.30 -1.88 -25.43
N ASN A 84 -5.69 -2.50 -26.55
CA ASN A 84 -6.42 -3.78 -26.59
C ASN A 84 -7.79 -3.74 -25.87
N CYS A 85 -8.48 -2.60 -25.97
CA CYS A 85 -9.88 -2.46 -25.58
C CYS A 85 -10.76 -2.97 -26.72
N MET A 86 -11.66 -3.90 -26.41
CA MET A 86 -12.66 -4.43 -27.35
C MET A 86 -13.96 -3.68 -27.08
N TYR A 87 -14.15 -2.59 -27.80
CA TYR A 87 -15.37 -1.76 -27.81
C TYR A 87 -16.37 -2.26 -28.86
#